data_AF-A0A6N1YFU4-F1
#
_entry.id   AF-A0A6N1YFU4-F1
#
_cell.length_a   1.000
_cell.length_b   1.000
_cell.length_c   1.000
_cell.angle_alpha   90.00
_cell.angle_beta   90.00
_cell.angle_gamma   90.00
#
_symmetry.space_group_name_H-M   'P 1'
#
loop_
_entity.id
_entity.type
_entity.pdbx_description
1 polymer ?
#
loop_
_entity_poly.entity_id
_entity_poly.type
_entity_poly.pdbx_seq_one_letter_code
_entity_poly.pdbx_strand_id
1 'polypeptide(L)'
;MNEPQIIKIKAAGVGYLINRIQTLFVGMLRVWTIPIVLMLSVASGFTTYYGMSHFIIPWIALVITVAIQSIVVICSLEIASIHWQANRMRYFSVLCSLLIALTASVSFSYFKFYEISEQGTIHIDRLNHLRQDIKAYVDKALVIKSRVLTQQRVELEKASKEVTQAYFGTHPEIVAGYRNQVGEGPFWKRYNDIYQTKKQTMEQLEQDFSALDRSVQLVQANLSQLDVADNVQDSYYALLTSFQTMQLQLNQLSSQFSQSLPDAPLLLTYKQFIADVKPSSAMWDNFSLFAFTCAAMVDFFTVLLSYRLEFTAPGPLTADEEDLVFECLRQFTEFRINDNDELEMIIEKTELEKAQRYSDWSRMFAVGLLLNRGFLRKIDQRTVEFAPNLYPLIAAKMGDKINVLRAQAKAAKQDNNHE
;
A
#
# COMPACT_ATOMS: atom_id res chain seq x y z
N MET A 1 35.12 -67.63 28.08
CA MET A 1 35.49 -66.24 28.45
C MET A 1 34.84 -65.33 27.43
N ASN A 2 33.89 -64.52 27.89
CA ASN A 2 33.14 -63.56 27.09
C ASN A 2 34.01 -62.32 26.89
N GLU A 3 34.42 -62.04 25.65
CA GLU A 3 34.82 -60.70 25.26
C GLU A 3 33.65 -60.05 24.51
N PRO A 4 33.12 -58.91 24.97
CA PRO A 4 32.08 -58.20 24.25
C PRO A 4 32.72 -57.59 23.00
N GLN A 5 32.25 -58.02 21.82
CA GLN A 5 32.56 -57.33 20.58
C GLN A 5 32.07 -55.88 20.70
N ILE A 6 33.02 -54.96 20.79
CA ILE A 6 32.80 -53.53 20.77
C ILE A 6 32.21 -53.21 19.40
N ILE A 7 30.88 -53.14 19.34
CA ILE A 7 30.15 -52.48 18.26
C ILE A 7 30.71 -51.06 18.23
N LYS A 8 31.53 -50.74 17.23
CA LYS A 8 31.99 -49.38 16.95
C LYS A 8 30.77 -48.55 16.57
N ILE A 9 30.07 -48.03 17.58
CA ILE A 9 29.19 -46.88 17.48
C ILE A 9 30.09 -45.68 17.20
N LYS A 10 30.54 -45.50 15.96
CA LYS A 10 31.24 -44.29 15.53
C LYS A 10 30.33 -43.50 14.59
N ALA A 11 30.02 -42.28 15.06
CA ALA A 11 29.53 -41.12 14.31
C ALA A 11 28.04 -41.04 13.92
N ALA A 12 27.12 -41.65 14.67
CA ALA A 12 25.68 -41.43 14.48
C ALA A 12 25.11 -40.22 15.25
N GLY A 13 25.82 -39.63 16.22
CA GLY A 13 25.21 -38.69 17.19
C GLY A 13 24.92 -37.27 16.68
N VAL A 14 25.88 -36.62 16.03
CA VAL A 14 25.74 -35.18 15.67
C VAL A 14 24.98 -35.01 14.35
N GLY A 15 25.25 -35.84 13.34
CA GLY A 15 24.53 -35.80 12.08
C GLY A 15 23.05 -36.16 12.23
N TYR A 16 22.73 -37.15 13.05
CA TYR A 16 21.34 -37.50 13.38
C TYR A 16 20.62 -36.38 14.15
N LEU A 17 21.31 -35.71 15.08
CA LEU A 17 20.74 -34.64 15.87
C LEU A 17 20.54 -33.35 15.04
N ILE A 18 21.47 -33.03 14.13
CA ILE A 18 21.31 -31.95 13.15
C ILE A 18 20.16 -32.27 12.19
N ASN A 19 20.11 -33.50 11.67
CA ASN A 19 19.03 -33.92 10.79
C ASN A 19 17.69 -33.81 11.53
N ARG A 20 17.59 -34.32 12.76
CA ARG A 20 16.38 -34.22 13.61
C ARG A 20 15.97 -32.78 13.92
N ILE A 21 16.91 -31.88 14.19
CA ILE A 21 16.63 -30.44 14.37
C ILE A 21 16.11 -29.84 13.06
N GLN A 22 16.74 -30.17 11.93
CA GLN A 22 16.32 -29.71 10.62
C GLN A 22 14.93 -30.25 10.26
N THR A 23 14.61 -31.52 10.55
CA THR A 23 13.29 -32.10 10.29
C THR A 23 12.22 -31.53 11.23
N LEU A 24 12.55 -31.28 12.50
CA LEU A 24 11.66 -30.58 13.43
C LEU A 24 11.42 -29.14 13.00
N PHE A 25 12.47 -28.43 12.56
CA PHE A 25 12.37 -27.07 12.05
C PHE A 25 11.52 -27.03 10.79
N VAL A 26 11.75 -27.90 9.82
CA VAL A 26 10.94 -28.00 8.58
C VAL A 26 9.49 -28.40 8.88
N GLY A 27 9.27 -29.34 9.80
CA GLY A 27 7.94 -29.74 10.24
C GLY A 27 7.19 -28.61 10.97
N MET A 28 7.87 -27.89 11.86
CA MET A 28 7.33 -26.71 12.54
C MET A 28 7.03 -25.60 11.53
N LEU A 29 7.94 -25.32 10.60
CA LEU A 29 7.76 -24.30 9.56
C LEU A 29 6.54 -24.65 8.68
N ARG A 30 6.31 -25.93 8.35
CA ARG A 30 5.10 -26.37 7.64
C ARG A 30 3.82 -26.10 8.44
N VAL A 31 3.80 -26.44 9.72
CA VAL A 31 2.65 -26.17 10.61
C VAL A 31 2.37 -24.68 10.72
N TRP A 32 3.41 -23.84 10.78
CA TRP A 32 3.28 -22.37 10.82
C TRP A 32 2.98 -21.74 9.46
N THR A 33 3.33 -22.38 8.35
CA THR A 33 3.10 -21.81 7.01
C THR A 33 1.61 -21.72 6.70
N ILE A 34 0.78 -22.66 7.16
CA ILE A 34 -0.68 -22.63 6.98
C ILE A 34 -1.31 -21.38 7.65
N PRO A 35 -1.15 -21.13 8.96
CA PRO A 35 -1.71 -19.93 9.58
C PRO A 35 -1.09 -18.64 9.04
N ILE A 36 0.20 -18.65 8.64
CA ILE A 36 0.83 -17.48 8.00
C ILE A 36 0.17 -17.18 6.65
N VAL A 37 -0.04 -18.18 5.80
CA VAL A 37 -0.73 -18.01 4.50
C VAL A 37 -2.16 -17.52 4.71
N LEU A 38 -2.88 -18.07 5.69
CA LEU A 38 -4.23 -17.60 6.03
C LEU A 38 -4.22 -16.14 6.50
N MET A 39 -3.30 -15.76 7.40
CA MET A 39 -3.19 -14.37 7.85
C MET A 39 -2.80 -13.42 6.73
N LEU A 40 -1.87 -13.81 5.85
CA LEU A 40 -1.48 -13.00 4.70
C LEU A 40 -2.63 -12.86 3.70
N SER A 41 -3.40 -13.92 3.46
CA SER A 41 -4.57 -13.88 2.58
C SER A 41 -5.69 -13.01 3.17
N VAL A 42 -5.89 -13.03 4.50
CA VAL A 42 -6.82 -12.12 5.18
C VAL A 42 -6.33 -10.66 5.10
N ALA A 43 -5.04 -10.42 5.29
CA ALA A 43 -4.46 -9.08 5.21
C ALA A 43 -4.52 -8.51 3.78
N SER A 44 -4.13 -9.30 2.78
CA SER A 44 -4.25 -8.94 1.36
C SER A 44 -5.72 -8.74 0.98
N GLY A 45 -6.59 -9.66 1.40
CA GLY A 45 -8.03 -9.57 1.21
C GLY A 45 -8.60 -8.29 1.80
N PHE A 46 -8.18 -7.88 3.00
CA PHE A 46 -8.62 -6.62 3.61
C PHE A 46 -8.27 -5.41 2.74
N THR A 47 -7.03 -5.32 2.25
CA THR A 47 -6.61 -4.20 1.40
C THR A 47 -7.32 -4.18 0.04
N THR A 48 -7.53 -5.35 -0.56
CA THR A 48 -8.28 -5.54 -1.82
C THR A 48 -9.74 -5.15 -1.65
N TYR A 49 -10.38 -5.63 -0.57
CA TYR A 49 -11.75 -5.31 -0.20
C TYR A 49 -11.94 -3.81 -0.03
N TYR A 50 -11.02 -3.17 0.70
CA TYR A 50 -11.06 -1.73 0.93
C TYR A 50 -11.05 -0.97 -0.39
N GLY A 51 -10.06 -1.23 -1.27
CA GLY A 51 -9.98 -0.58 -2.57
C GLY A 51 -11.21 -0.81 -3.45
N MET A 52 -11.75 -2.03 -3.46
CA MET A 52 -12.91 -2.39 -4.26
C MET A 52 -14.22 -1.79 -3.73
N SER A 53 -14.35 -1.65 -2.40
CA SER A 53 -15.54 -1.09 -1.74
C SER A 53 -15.81 0.38 -2.10
N HIS A 54 -14.82 1.09 -2.64
CA HIS A 54 -15.00 2.43 -3.18
C HIS A 54 -15.74 2.47 -4.53
N PHE A 55 -15.68 1.39 -5.30
CA PHE A 55 -16.29 1.31 -6.63
C PHE A 55 -17.59 0.51 -6.67
N ILE A 56 -17.75 -0.46 -5.76
CA ILE A 56 -18.88 -1.39 -5.74
C ILE A 56 -19.47 -1.46 -4.33
N ILE A 57 -20.76 -1.81 -4.23
CA ILE A 57 -21.46 -2.04 -2.97
C ILE A 57 -20.64 -2.99 -2.06
N PRO A 58 -20.42 -2.64 -0.78
CA PRO A 58 -19.49 -3.37 0.10
C PRO A 58 -19.71 -4.88 0.19
N TRP A 59 -20.95 -5.37 0.19
CA TRP A 59 -21.19 -6.82 0.29
C TRP A 59 -20.75 -7.58 -0.97
N ILE A 60 -20.88 -6.98 -2.16
CA ILE A 60 -20.41 -7.57 -3.42
C ILE A 60 -18.88 -7.59 -3.44
N ALA A 61 -18.26 -6.48 -3.01
CA ALA A 61 -16.81 -6.37 -2.90
C ALA A 61 -16.23 -7.45 -1.99
N LEU A 62 -16.92 -7.79 -0.88
CA LEU A 62 -16.51 -8.85 0.03
C LEU A 62 -16.53 -10.23 -0.66
N VAL A 63 -17.62 -10.56 -1.36
CA VAL A 63 -17.74 -11.85 -2.07
C VAL A 63 -16.67 -12.00 -3.14
N ILE A 64 -16.45 -10.96 -3.95
CA ILE A 64 -15.42 -10.97 -5.00
C ILE A 64 -14.03 -11.10 -4.39
N THR A 65 -13.75 -10.38 -3.30
CA THR A 65 -12.45 -10.45 -2.61
C THR A 65 -12.16 -11.87 -2.11
N VAL A 66 -13.14 -12.52 -1.47
CA VAL A 66 -13.01 -13.91 -1.02
C VAL A 66 -12.73 -14.84 -2.21
N ALA A 67 -13.42 -14.63 -3.34
CA ALA A 67 -13.18 -15.41 -4.56
C ALA A 67 -11.77 -15.20 -5.11
N ILE A 68 -11.29 -13.95 -5.22
CA ILE A 68 -9.93 -13.63 -5.71
C ILE A 68 -8.88 -14.30 -4.81
N GLN A 69 -8.98 -14.13 -3.50
CA GLN A 69 -8.02 -14.69 -2.55
C GLN A 69 -8.03 -16.23 -2.56
N SER A 70 -9.21 -16.84 -2.69
CA SER A 70 -9.33 -18.30 -2.84
C SER A 70 -8.67 -18.79 -4.12
N ILE A 71 -8.87 -18.09 -5.25
CA ILE A 71 -8.22 -18.42 -6.53
C ILE A 71 -6.70 -18.30 -6.41
N VAL A 72 -6.18 -17.24 -5.76
CA VAL A 72 -4.73 -17.08 -5.55
C VAL A 72 -4.14 -18.27 -4.81
N VAL A 73 -4.76 -18.69 -3.69
CA VAL A 73 -4.27 -19.84 -2.90
C VAL A 73 -4.40 -21.16 -3.66
N ILE A 74 -5.59 -21.44 -4.23
CA ILE A 74 -5.86 -22.70 -4.94
C ILE A 74 -4.97 -22.84 -6.17
N CYS A 75 -4.88 -21.82 -7.02
CA CYS A 75 -4.05 -21.87 -8.21
C CYS A 75 -2.56 -21.93 -7.86
N SER A 76 -2.10 -21.32 -6.76
CA SER A 76 -0.71 -21.46 -6.29
C SER A 76 -0.39 -22.89 -5.87
N LEU A 77 -1.32 -23.56 -5.18
CA LEU A 77 -1.19 -24.98 -4.82
C LEU A 77 -1.26 -25.90 -6.05
N GLU A 78 -2.18 -25.64 -6.98
CA GLU A 78 -2.31 -26.43 -8.21
C GLU A 78 -1.08 -26.30 -9.12
N ILE A 79 -0.53 -25.10 -9.31
CA ILE A 79 0.70 -24.90 -10.10
C ILE A 79 1.86 -25.70 -9.49
N ALA A 80 1.92 -25.78 -8.17
CA ALA A 80 2.97 -26.54 -7.51
C ALA A 80 2.83 -28.06 -7.69
N SER A 81 1.60 -28.54 -7.92
CA SER A 81 1.28 -29.94 -8.16
C SER A 81 1.46 -30.36 -9.63
N ILE A 82 1.37 -29.43 -10.58
CA ILE A 82 1.36 -29.72 -12.02
C ILE A 82 2.77 -29.58 -12.64
N HIS A 83 3.25 -30.65 -13.28
CA HIS A 83 4.43 -30.58 -14.14
C HIS A 83 4.12 -29.95 -15.50
N TRP A 84 4.85 -28.89 -15.86
CA TRP A 84 4.70 -28.20 -17.15
C TRP A 84 4.81 -29.14 -18.36
N GLN A 85 5.71 -30.13 -18.30
CA GLN A 85 5.96 -31.05 -19.41
C GLN A 85 4.80 -32.04 -19.64
N ALA A 86 4.21 -32.57 -18.57
CA ALA A 86 3.10 -33.52 -18.64
C ALA A 86 1.76 -32.90 -19.07
N ASN A 87 1.47 -31.64 -18.67
CA ASN A 87 0.18 -31.02 -19.00
C ASN A 87 0.26 -29.50 -19.20
N ARG A 88 0.80 -29.09 -20.35
CA ARG A 88 1.00 -27.69 -20.74
C ARG A 88 -0.30 -26.87 -20.75
N MET A 89 -1.40 -27.46 -21.24
CA MET A 89 -2.69 -26.75 -21.35
C MET A 89 -3.30 -26.47 -19.98
N ARG A 90 -3.30 -27.47 -19.08
CA ARG A 90 -3.78 -27.27 -17.71
C ARG A 90 -2.89 -26.27 -16.97
N TYR A 91 -1.57 -26.41 -17.06
CA TYR A 91 -0.65 -25.48 -16.41
C TYR A 91 -0.89 -24.04 -16.89
N PHE A 92 -0.97 -23.81 -18.20
CA PHE A 92 -1.17 -22.47 -18.74
C PHE A 92 -2.52 -21.86 -18.30
N SER A 93 -3.59 -22.66 -18.28
CA SER A 93 -4.91 -22.21 -17.79
C SER A 93 -4.86 -21.76 -16.32
N VAL A 94 -4.24 -22.57 -15.45
CA VAL A 94 -4.10 -22.25 -14.02
C VAL A 94 -3.18 -21.03 -13.83
N LEU A 95 -2.08 -20.93 -14.58
CA LEU A 95 -1.18 -19.77 -14.54
C LEU A 95 -1.90 -18.48 -14.95
N CYS A 96 -2.66 -18.50 -16.04
CA CYS A 96 -3.42 -17.33 -16.49
C CYS A 96 -4.47 -16.93 -15.45
N SER A 97 -5.18 -17.89 -14.85
CA SER A 97 -6.12 -17.62 -13.75
C SER A 97 -5.43 -16.96 -12.55
N LEU A 98 -4.24 -17.47 -12.17
CA LEU A 98 -3.43 -16.88 -11.10
C LEU A 98 -2.99 -15.45 -11.43
N LEU A 99 -2.50 -15.20 -12.65
CA LEU A 99 -2.07 -13.87 -13.07
C LEU A 99 -3.22 -12.86 -13.07
N ILE A 100 -4.42 -13.27 -13.52
CA ILE A 100 -5.62 -12.42 -13.49
C ILE A 100 -6.00 -12.10 -12.03
N ALA A 101 -6.01 -13.10 -11.16
CA ALA A 101 -6.35 -12.91 -9.75
C ALA A 101 -5.33 -12.01 -9.03
N LEU A 102 -4.03 -12.20 -9.27
CA LEU A 102 -2.97 -11.35 -8.74
C LEU A 102 -3.07 -9.92 -9.26
N THR A 103 -3.31 -9.74 -10.56
CA THR A 103 -3.44 -8.41 -11.15
C THR A 103 -4.62 -7.66 -10.53
N ALA A 104 -5.76 -8.32 -10.36
CA ALA A 104 -6.93 -7.73 -9.71
C ALA A 104 -6.65 -7.39 -8.24
N SER A 105 -6.10 -8.33 -7.47
CA SER A 105 -5.76 -8.16 -6.06
C SER A 105 -4.80 -6.98 -5.85
N VAL A 106 -3.67 -6.96 -6.56
CA VAL A 106 -2.67 -5.89 -6.48
C VAL A 106 -3.24 -4.55 -6.93
N SER A 107 -4.05 -4.51 -7.99
CA SER A 107 -4.63 -3.25 -8.50
C SER A 107 -5.59 -2.61 -7.49
N PHE A 108 -6.41 -3.39 -6.80
CA PHE A 108 -7.32 -2.84 -5.78
C PHE A 108 -6.60 -2.56 -4.46
N SER A 109 -5.66 -3.41 -4.06
CA SER A 109 -4.82 -3.18 -2.88
C SER A 109 -3.97 -1.91 -3.01
N TYR A 110 -3.47 -1.62 -4.23
CA TYR A 110 -2.74 -0.39 -4.55
C TYR A 110 -3.45 0.86 -4.08
N PHE A 111 -4.79 0.94 -4.19
CA PHE A 111 -5.54 2.13 -3.75
C PHE A 111 -5.34 2.45 -2.27
N LYS A 112 -5.32 1.43 -1.41
CA LYS A 112 -5.11 1.65 0.03
C LYS A 112 -3.69 2.12 0.33
N PHE A 113 -2.71 1.53 -0.33
CA PHE A 113 -1.31 1.93 -0.15
C PHE A 113 -1.00 3.29 -0.75
N TYR A 114 -1.63 3.63 -1.88
CA TYR A 114 -1.53 4.94 -2.51
C TYR A 114 -2.11 6.03 -1.62
N GLU A 115 -3.29 5.80 -1.04
CA GLU A 115 -3.91 6.72 -0.08
C GLU A 115 -2.96 6.99 1.08
N ILE A 116 -2.36 5.97 1.68
CA ILE A 116 -1.41 6.12 2.79
C ILE A 116 -0.14 6.85 2.34
N SER A 117 0.39 6.56 1.15
CA SER A 117 1.62 7.21 0.67
C SER A 117 1.42 8.67 0.31
N GLU A 118 0.27 9.03 -0.26
CA GLU A 118 0.00 10.38 -0.78
C GLU A 118 -0.79 11.29 0.16
N GLN A 119 -1.32 10.77 1.27
CA GLN A 119 -2.08 11.57 2.24
C GLN A 119 -1.31 12.81 2.70
N GLY A 120 -0.01 12.66 3.00
CA GLY A 120 0.85 13.76 3.39
C GLY A 120 1.05 14.78 2.26
N THR A 121 1.41 14.32 1.07
CA THR A 121 1.64 15.17 -0.12
C THR A 121 0.41 15.98 -0.46
N ILE A 122 -0.77 15.35 -0.50
CA ILE A 122 -2.03 16.00 -0.87
C ILE A 122 -2.47 17.01 0.20
N HIS A 123 -2.26 16.70 1.48
CA HIS A 123 -2.57 17.66 2.55
C HIS A 123 -1.68 18.91 2.44
N ILE A 124 -0.39 18.73 2.21
CA ILE A 124 0.57 19.82 1.99
C ILE A 124 0.19 20.62 0.74
N ASP A 125 -0.18 19.95 -0.35
CA ASP A 125 -0.57 20.61 -1.60
C ASP A 125 -1.85 21.46 -1.42
N ARG A 126 -2.87 20.92 -0.76
CA ARG A 126 -4.09 21.67 -0.40
C ARG A 126 -3.78 22.88 0.48
N LEU A 127 -2.89 22.73 1.45
CA LEU A 127 -2.46 23.80 2.34
C LEU A 127 -1.66 24.88 1.56
N ASN A 128 -0.80 24.48 0.63
CA ASN A 128 -0.05 25.41 -0.23
C ASN A 128 -0.97 26.16 -1.20
N HIS A 129 -1.95 25.48 -1.80
CA HIS A 129 -2.98 26.12 -2.61
C HIS A 129 -3.75 27.17 -1.81
N LEU A 130 -4.19 26.82 -0.61
CA LEU A 130 -4.86 27.74 0.29
C LEU A 130 -3.96 28.94 0.65
N ARG A 131 -2.67 28.71 0.94
CA ARG A 131 -1.70 29.77 1.21
C ARG A 131 -1.57 30.71 0.01
N GLN A 132 -1.48 30.16 -1.19
CA GLN A 132 -1.31 30.93 -2.41
C GLN A 132 -2.55 31.78 -2.72
N ASP A 133 -3.75 31.21 -2.57
CA ASP A 133 -5.01 31.92 -2.81
C ASP A 133 -5.22 33.07 -1.83
N ILE A 134 -4.98 32.83 -0.53
CA ILE A 134 -5.08 33.87 0.49
C ILE A 134 -4.02 34.95 0.26
N LYS A 135 -2.77 34.56 -0.02
CA LYS A 135 -1.69 35.51 -0.30
C LYS A 135 -2.01 36.38 -1.51
N ALA A 136 -2.45 35.78 -2.61
CA ALA A 136 -2.81 36.51 -3.83
C ALA A 136 -3.96 37.49 -3.58
N TYR A 137 -4.93 37.13 -2.74
CA TYR A 137 -6.02 38.03 -2.34
C TYR A 137 -5.53 39.19 -1.47
N VAL A 138 -4.70 38.90 -0.45
CA VAL A 138 -4.10 39.92 0.43
C VAL A 138 -3.24 40.89 -0.37
N ASP A 139 -2.42 40.40 -1.31
CA ASP A 139 -1.57 41.25 -2.14
C ASP A 139 -2.42 42.21 -2.98
N LYS A 140 -3.53 41.75 -3.57
CA LYS A 140 -4.49 42.61 -4.29
C LYS A 140 -5.12 43.66 -3.36
N ALA A 141 -5.51 43.27 -2.14
CA ALA A 141 -6.07 44.18 -1.14
C ALA A 141 -5.07 45.29 -0.74
N LEU A 142 -3.79 44.93 -0.55
CA LEU A 142 -2.73 45.89 -0.22
C LEU A 142 -2.47 46.88 -1.36
N VAL A 143 -2.55 46.43 -2.62
CA VAL A 143 -2.45 47.33 -3.79
C VAL A 143 -3.58 48.36 -3.79
N ILE A 144 -4.83 47.93 -3.54
CA ILE A 144 -6.00 48.82 -3.44
C ILE A 144 -5.79 49.84 -2.32
N LYS A 145 -5.39 49.39 -1.11
CA LYS A 145 -5.04 50.27 0.01
C LYS A 145 -4.02 51.34 -0.40
N SER A 146 -2.92 50.93 -1.05
CA SER A 146 -1.87 51.87 -1.48
C SER A 146 -2.40 52.93 -2.44
N ARG A 147 -3.29 52.53 -3.37
CA ARG A 147 -3.90 53.42 -4.36
C ARG A 147 -4.83 54.43 -3.69
N VAL A 148 -5.70 53.97 -2.79
CA VAL A 148 -6.65 54.83 -2.06
C VAL A 148 -5.91 55.85 -1.20
N LEU A 149 -4.91 55.42 -0.43
CA LEU A 149 -4.09 56.33 0.39
C LEU A 149 -3.33 57.35 -0.46
N THR A 150 -2.77 56.93 -1.60
CA THR A 150 -2.05 57.86 -2.49
C THR A 150 -2.99 58.89 -3.09
N GLN A 151 -4.19 58.48 -3.54
CA GLN A 151 -5.18 59.39 -4.08
C GLN A 151 -5.64 60.43 -3.05
N GLN A 152 -5.94 59.99 -1.82
CA GLN A 152 -6.35 60.90 -0.74
C GLN A 152 -5.23 61.86 -0.31
N ARG A 153 -3.97 61.41 -0.31
CA ARG A 153 -2.82 62.30 -0.07
C ARG A 153 -2.70 63.40 -1.12
N VAL A 154 -2.84 63.07 -2.40
CA VAL A 154 -2.82 64.06 -3.50
C VAL A 154 -3.96 65.07 -3.35
N GLU A 155 -5.15 64.60 -2.97
CA GLU A 155 -6.30 65.48 -2.73
C GLU A 155 -6.12 66.40 -1.53
N LEU A 156 -5.47 65.92 -0.47
CA LEU A 156 -5.13 66.71 0.71
C LEU A 156 -4.05 67.75 0.41
N GLU A 157 -3.01 67.39 -0.35
CA GLU A 157 -1.98 68.34 -0.82
C GLU A 157 -2.57 69.43 -1.72
N LYS A 158 -3.51 69.06 -2.60
CA LYS A 158 -4.23 70.03 -3.43
C LYS A 158 -5.04 71.00 -2.56
N ALA A 159 -5.80 70.47 -1.60
CA ALA A 159 -6.56 71.30 -0.66
C ALA A 159 -5.63 72.23 0.15
N SER A 160 -4.50 71.73 0.64
CA SER A 160 -3.48 72.54 1.34
C SER A 160 -2.95 73.70 0.50
N LYS A 161 -2.66 73.46 -0.80
CA LYS A 161 -2.27 74.49 -1.75
C LYS A 161 -3.39 75.51 -1.97
N GLU A 162 -4.63 75.06 -2.12
CA GLU A 162 -5.81 75.93 -2.27
C GLU A 162 -6.04 76.82 -1.04
N VAL A 163 -5.87 76.30 0.19
CA VAL A 163 -5.93 77.11 1.42
C VAL A 163 -4.84 78.18 1.43
N THR A 164 -3.63 77.82 1.03
CA THR A 164 -2.49 78.74 1.00
C THR A 164 -2.72 79.85 -0.03
N GLN A 165 -3.21 79.51 -1.23
CA GLN A 165 -3.58 80.49 -2.25
C GLN A 165 -4.77 81.37 -1.82
N ALA A 166 -5.73 80.80 -1.09
CA ALA A 166 -6.85 81.53 -0.51
C ALA A 166 -6.39 82.51 0.58
N TYR A 167 -5.39 82.15 1.38
CA TYR A 167 -4.79 83.00 2.41
C TYR A 167 -4.07 84.21 1.79
N PHE A 168 -3.33 84.00 0.71
CA PHE A 168 -2.59 85.07 0.01
C PHE A 168 -3.44 85.86 -1.00
N GLY A 169 -4.73 85.52 -1.16
CA GLY A 169 -5.60 86.20 -2.11
C GLY A 169 -5.27 85.94 -3.59
N THR A 170 -4.51 84.89 -3.89
CA THR A 170 -4.05 84.52 -5.25
C THR A 170 -4.88 83.41 -5.88
N HIS A 171 -5.89 82.90 -5.19
CA HIS A 171 -6.75 81.83 -5.69
C HIS A 171 -7.58 82.31 -6.92
N PRO A 172 -7.71 81.50 -7.99
CA PRO A 172 -8.34 81.91 -9.24
C PRO A 172 -9.81 82.32 -9.12
N GLU A 173 -10.54 81.74 -8.15
CA GLU A 173 -11.97 82.02 -7.91
C GLU A 173 -12.24 83.27 -7.04
N ILE A 174 -11.20 83.99 -6.59
CA ILE A 174 -11.37 85.23 -5.82
C ILE A 174 -11.81 86.37 -6.76
N VAL A 175 -12.89 87.06 -6.41
CA VAL A 175 -13.44 88.21 -7.15
C VAL A 175 -12.39 89.34 -7.21
N ALA A 176 -12.29 90.01 -8.36
CA ALA A 176 -11.23 90.99 -8.66
C ALA A 176 -11.05 92.09 -7.59
N GLY A 177 -12.10 92.49 -6.86
CA GLY A 177 -12.04 93.49 -5.79
C GLY A 177 -11.36 93.02 -4.49
N TYR A 178 -11.18 91.71 -4.29
CA TYR A 178 -10.60 91.11 -3.08
C TYR A 178 -9.26 90.38 -3.36
N ARG A 179 -8.71 90.53 -4.56
CA ARG A 179 -7.47 89.87 -4.98
C ARG A 179 -6.26 90.47 -4.28
N ASN A 180 -5.25 89.64 -3.97
CA ASN A 180 -4.00 90.03 -3.28
C ASN A 180 -4.16 90.60 -1.86
N GLN A 181 -5.34 90.43 -1.24
CA GLN A 181 -5.52 90.72 0.17
C GLN A 181 -5.13 89.50 0.99
N VAL A 182 -4.14 89.67 1.88
CA VAL A 182 -3.63 88.59 2.74
C VAL A 182 -4.45 88.52 4.02
N GLY A 183 -4.91 87.32 4.40
CA GLY A 183 -5.50 87.08 5.72
C GLY A 183 -6.64 86.06 5.76
N GLU A 184 -7.24 85.94 6.94
CA GLU A 184 -8.28 84.94 7.28
C GLU A 184 -9.69 85.37 6.86
N GLY A 185 -9.83 85.81 5.61
CA GLY A 185 -11.12 86.22 5.05
C GLY A 185 -12.13 85.06 4.89
N PRO A 186 -13.39 85.35 4.49
CA PRO A 186 -14.42 84.33 4.27
C PRO A 186 -14.01 83.27 3.25
N PHE A 187 -13.22 83.66 2.25
CA PHE A 187 -12.69 82.76 1.23
C PHE A 187 -11.68 81.78 1.85
N TRP A 188 -10.71 82.26 2.63
CA TRP A 188 -9.78 81.40 3.37
C TRP A 188 -10.51 80.44 4.31
N LYS A 189 -11.51 80.92 5.07
CA LYS A 189 -12.29 80.06 5.98
C LYS A 189 -12.92 78.86 5.26
N ARG A 190 -13.55 79.09 4.10
CA ARG A 190 -14.15 78.00 3.30
C ARG A 190 -13.13 76.94 2.89
N TYR A 191 -11.97 77.34 2.35
CA TYR A 191 -10.94 76.38 1.93
C TYR A 191 -10.24 75.73 3.11
N ASN A 192 -10.05 76.45 4.21
CA ASN A 192 -9.54 75.89 5.46
C ASN A 192 -10.49 74.84 6.03
N ASP A 193 -11.81 75.08 6.01
CA ASP A 193 -12.80 74.08 6.43
C ASP A 193 -12.73 72.83 5.55
N ILE A 194 -12.65 72.98 4.22
CA ILE A 194 -12.47 71.85 3.28
C ILE A 194 -11.18 71.08 3.60
N TYR A 195 -10.07 71.78 3.86
CA TYR A 195 -8.80 71.15 4.22
C TYR A 195 -8.87 70.41 5.56
N GLN A 196 -9.48 71.00 6.59
CA GLN A 196 -9.67 70.34 7.88
C GLN A 196 -10.54 69.10 7.76
N THR A 197 -11.64 69.18 6.99
CA THR A 197 -12.48 68.00 6.71
C THR A 197 -11.68 66.91 6.00
N LYS A 198 -10.91 67.25 4.96
CA LYS A 198 -10.06 66.28 4.24
C LYS A 198 -8.96 65.68 5.11
N LYS A 199 -8.40 66.48 6.02
CA LYS A 199 -7.41 66.02 6.99
C LYS A 199 -8.03 65.01 7.96
N GLN A 200 -9.21 65.30 8.50
CA GLN A 200 -9.95 64.40 9.37
C GLN A 200 -10.33 63.09 8.67
N THR A 201 -10.79 63.16 7.41
CA THR A 201 -11.09 61.94 6.64
C THR A 201 -9.85 61.10 6.36
N MET A 202 -8.68 61.73 6.16
CA MET A 202 -7.41 61.03 5.98
C MET A 202 -6.98 60.33 7.29
N GLU A 203 -7.08 61.01 8.43
CA GLU A 203 -6.75 60.42 9.74
C GLU A 203 -7.67 59.24 10.07
N GLN A 204 -8.97 59.35 9.78
CA GLN A 204 -9.92 58.25 9.97
C GLN A 204 -9.61 57.07 9.04
N LEU A 205 -9.27 57.35 7.77
CA LEU A 205 -8.88 56.33 6.80
C LEU A 205 -7.59 55.59 7.21
N GLU A 206 -6.61 56.30 7.77
CA GLU A 206 -5.39 55.67 8.30
C GLU A 206 -5.71 54.75 9.50
N GLN A 207 -6.65 55.14 10.36
CA GLN A 207 -7.12 54.28 11.45
C GLN A 207 -7.82 53.02 10.92
N ASP A 208 -8.73 53.16 9.95
CA ASP A 208 -9.44 52.01 9.39
C ASP A 208 -8.49 51.05 8.66
N PHE A 209 -7.51 51.57 7.92
CA PHE A 209 -6.48 50.74 7.29
C PHE A 209 -5.54 50.09 8.31
N SER A 210 -5.31 50.70 9.47
CA SER A 210 -4.55 50.05 10.55
C SER A 210 -5.30 48.85 11.14
N ALA A 211 -6.65 48.92 11.19
CA ALA A 211 -7.48 47.79 11.59
C ALA A 211 -7.45 46.67 10.53
N LEU A 212 -7.43 47.02 9.25
CA LEU A 212 -7.23 46.07 8.15
C LEU A 212 -5.84 45.40 8.23
N ASP A 213 -4.79 46.13 8.57
CA ASP A 213 -3.45 45.54 8.72
C ASP A 213 -3.42 44.51 9.85
N ARG A 214 -4.12 44.78 10.96
CA ARG A 214 -4.26 43.81 12.05
C ARG A 214 -5.03 42.56 11.61
N SER A 215 -6.08 42.69 10.81
CA SER A 215 -6.82 41.53 10.31
C SER A 215 -5.99 40.70 9.32
N VAL A 216 -5.18 41.36 8.46
CA VAL A 216 -4.21 40.68 7.60
C VAL A 216 -3.17 39.91 8.42
N GLN A 217 -2.63 40.50 9.49
CA GLN A 217 -1.69 39.82 10.39
C GLN A 217 -2.34 38.61 11.09
N LEU A 218 -3.59 38.74 11.53
CA LEU A 218 -4.33 37.62 12.12
C LEU A 218 -4.57 36.48 11.13
N VAL A 219 -4.90 36.79 9.87
CA VAL A 219 -5.04 35.77 8.81
C VAL A 219 -3.71 35.05 8.59
N GLN A 220 -2.60 35.78 8.52
CA GLN A 220 -1.26 35.18 8.36
C GLN A 220 -0.86 34.32 9.57
N ALA A 221 -1.16 34.76 10.79
CA ALA A 221 -0.92 34.00 12.01
C ALA A 221 -1.73 32.70 12.02
N ASN A 222 -3.05 32.77 11.78
CA ASN A 222 -3.92 31.60 11.74
C ASN A 222 -3.54 30.62 10.61
N LEU A 223 -3.05 31.14 9.48
CA LEU A 223 -2.56 30.33 8.37
C LEU A 223 -1.27 29.58 8.73
N SER A 224 -0.38 30.21 9.49
CA SER A 224 0.82 29.56 10.01
C SER A 224 0.48 28.52 11.09
N GLN A 225 -0.52 28.80 11.93
CA GLN A 225 -0.98 27.90 12.98
C GLN A 225 -1.64 26.65 12.40
N LEU A 226 -2.34 26.75 11.27
CA LEU A 226 -2.96 25.60 10.59
C LEU A 226 -1.94 24.50 10.22
N ASP A 227 -0.68 24.85 9.99
CA ASP A 227 0.39 23.91 9.63
C ASP A 227 0.91 23.10 10.84
N VAL A 228 0.77 23.65 12.05
CA VAL A 228 1.39 23.11 13.29
C VAL A 228 0.33 22.67 14.31
N ALA A 229 -0.95 22.92 14.05
CA ALA A 229 -2.00 22.71 15.03
C ALA A 229 -2.31 21.24 15.28
N ASP A 230 -2.36 20.86 16.56
CA ASP A 230 -2.87 19.56 17.00
C ASP A 230 -4.36 19.39 16.67
N ASN A 231 -5.13 20.49 16.74
CA ASN A 231 -6.53 20.53 16.32
C ASN A 231 -6.68 21.33 15.02
N VAL A 232 -6.62 20.59 13.91
CA VAL A 232 -6.74 21.12 12.55
C VAL A 232 -8.12 21.75 12.32
N GLN A 233 -9.18 21.22 12.92
CA GLN A 233 -10.55 21.72 12.73
C GLN A 233 -10.71 23.14 13.27
N ASP A 234 -10.36 23.35 14.53
CA ASP A 234 -10.53 24.65 15.20
C ASP A 234 -9.64 25.70 14.52
N SER A 235 -8.42 25.32 14.16
CA SER A 235 -7.48 26.20 13.46
C SER A 235 -7.98 26.59 12.07
N TYR A 236 -8.62 25.65 11.35
CA TYR A 236 -9.24 25.93 10.06
C TYR A 236 -10.39 26.93 10.16
N TYR A 237 -11.27 26.76 11.15
CA TYR A 237 -12.38 27.69 11.37
C TYR A 237 -11.91 29.05 11.89
N ALA A 238 -10.87 29.10 12.70
CA ALA A 238 -10.24 30.36 13.12
C ALA A 238 -9.68 31.13 11.91
N LEU A 239 -8.98 30.44 11.01
CA LEU A 239 -8.51 30.99 9.74
C LEU A 239 -9.68 31.51 8.90
N LEU A 240 -10.71 30.70 8.67
CA LEU A 240 -11.89 31.07 7.88
C LEU A 240 -12.56 32.34 8.44
N THR A 241 -12.73 32.40 9.76
CA THR A 241 -13.34 33.54 10.46
C THR A 241 -12.49 34.80 10.30
N SER A 242 -11.17 34.68 10.46
CA SER A 242 -10.24 35.82 10.26
C SER A 242 -10.26 36.32 8.82
N PHE A 243 -10.34 35.41 7.85
CA PHE A 243 -10.40 35.74 6.43
C PHE A 243 -11.72 36.44 6.07
N GLN A 244 -12.85 35.93 6.55
CA GLN A 244 -14.16 36.57 6.36
C GLN A 244 -14.23 37.96 7.00
N THR A 245 -13.63 38.12 8.18
CA THR A 245 -13.56 39.42 8.87
C THR A 245 -12.76 40.44 8.04
N MET A 246 -11.60 40.03 7.51
CA MET A 246 -10.79 40.85 6.62
C MET A 246 -11.55 41.21 5.33
N GLN A 247 -12.26 40.26 4.71
CA GLN A 247 -13.10 40.51 3.54
C GLN A 247 -14.19 41.53 3.82
N LEU A 248 -14.86 41.42 4.98
CA LEU A 248 -15.91 42.36 5.38
C LEU A 248 -15.36 43.78 5.57
N GLN A 249 -14.21 43.92 6.22
CA GLN A 249 -13.52 45.21 6.36
C GLN A 249 -13.11 45.79 5.00
N LEU A 250 -12.60 44.96 4.10
CA LEU A 250 -12.25 45.38 2.74
C LEU A 250 -13.48 45.85 1.96
N ASN A 251 -14.60 45.13 2.08
CA ASN A 251 -15.88 45.48 1.44
C ASN A 251 -16.41 46.83 1.93
N GLN A 252 -16.36 47.06 3.24
CA GLN A 252 -16.75 48.35 3.83
C GLN A 252 -15.88 49.49 3.30
N LEU A 253 -14.55 49.33 3.31
CA LEU A 253 -13.62 50.33 2.78
C LEU A 253 -13.80 50.56 1.27
N SER A 254 -13.96 49.51 0.48
CA SER A 254 -14.13 49.63 -0.97
C SER A 254 -15.43 50.35 -1.34
N SER A 255 -16.51 50.13 -0.57
CA SER A 255 -17.79 50.82 -0.78
C SER A 255 -17.70 52.33 -0.57
N GLN A 256 -16.86 52.80 0.36
CA GLN A 256 -16.66 54.22 0.64
C GLN A 256 -15.93 54.94 -0.50
N PHE A 257 -15.03 54.25 -1.21
CA PHE A 257 -14.17 54.85 -2.24
C PHE A 257 -14.53 54.44 -3.68
N SER A 258 -15.67 53.78 -3.88
CA SER A 258 -16.14 53.34 -5.21
C SER A 258 -15.10 52.57 -6.03
N GLN A 259 -14.22 51.81 -5.36
CA GLN A 259 -13.25 50.94 -6.05
C GLN A 259 -13.85 49.55 -6.29
N SER A 260 -13.42 48.92 -7.38
CA SER A 260 -13.76 47.53 -7.68
C SER A 260 -13.08 46.60 -6.68
N LEU A 261 -13.88 45.76 -6.03
CA LEU A 261 -13.38 44.74 -5.11
C LEU A 261 -12.59 43.67 -5.85
N PRO A 262 -11.51 43.13 -5.24
CA PRO A 262 -10.86 41.95 -5.77
C PRO A 262 -11.78 40.74 -5.57
N ASP A 263 -11.84 39.86 -6.58
CA ASP A 263 -12.61 38.62 -6.48
C ASP A 263 -12.06 37.75 -5.35
N ALA A 264 -12.95 37.37 -4.44
CA ALA A 264 -12.63 36.50 -3.32
C ALA A 264 -12.38 35.06 -3.84
N PRO A 265 -11.26 34.41 -3.45
CA PRO A 265 -11.06 33.00 -3.76
C PRO A 265 -12.12 32.14 -3.05
N LEU A 266 -12.60 31.11 -3.75
CA LEU A 266 -13.46 30.08 -3.15
C LEU A 266 -12.58 29.14 -2.34
N LEU A 267 -12.46 29.40 -1.04
CA LEU A 267 -11.75 28.51 -0.14
C LEU A 267 -12.48 27.17 -0.04
N LEU A 268 -11.69 26.09 0.05
CA LEU A 268 -12.20 24.73 0.26
C LEU A 268 -13.07 24.69 1.54
N THR A 269 -14.02 23.77 1.60
CA THR A 269 -14.70 23.49 2.88
C THR A 269 -13.79 22.66 3.78
N TYR A 270 -13.96 22.71 5.10
CA TYR A 270 -13.20 21.85 6.02
C TYR A 270 -13.30 20.37 5.60
N LYS A 271 -14.51 19.91 5.22
CA LYS A 271 -14.74 18.54 4.72
C LYS A 271 -13.91 18.20 3.48
N GLN A 272 -13.72 19.15 2.56
CA GLN A 272 -12.88 18.93 1.38
C GLN A 272 -11.39 19.02 1.73
N PHE A 273 -11.03 19.86 2.70
CA PHE A 273 -9.65 20.00 3.17
C PHE A 273 -9.14 18.72 3.83
N ILE A 274 -9.96 18.08 4.68
CA ILE A 274 -9.62 16.80 5.33
C ILE A 274 -10.04 15.56 4.54
N ALA A 275 -10.66 15.73 3.36
CA ALA A 275 -11.18 14.59 2.61
C ALA A 275 -10.06 13.60 2.28
N ASP A 276 -10.27 12.33 2.64
CA ASP A 276 -9.40 11.25 2.21
C ASP A 276 -9.34 11.20 0.67
N VAL A 277 -8.22 10.69 0.16
CA VAL A 277 -7.99 10.62 -1.27
C VAL A 277 -8.96 9.62 -1.88
N LYS A 278 -9.99 10.11 -2.59
CA LYS A 278 -10.91 9.21 -3.27
C LYS A 278 -10.19 8.52 -4.43
N PRO A 279 -10.23 7.19 -4.51
CA PRO A 279 -9.65 6.47 -5.64
C PRO A 279 -10.28 6.93 -6.94
N SER A 280 -9.45 7.40 -7.86
CA SER A 280 -9.86 7.86 -9.19
C SER A 280 -8.86 7.40 -10.23
N SER A 281 -9.29 7.36 -11.50
CA SER A 281 -8.41 6.98 -12.61
C SER A 281 -7.18 7.88 -12.73
N ALA A 282 -7.26 9.13 -12.25
CA ALA A 282 -6.15 10.09 -12.23
C ALA A 282 -4.98 9.67 -11.31
N MET A 283 -5.17 8.68 -10.42
CA MET A 283 -4.08 8.16 -9.59
C MET A 283 -3.04 7.34 -10.38
N TRP A 284 -3.41 6.86 -11.56
CA TRP A 284 -2.46 6.19 -12.46
C TRP A 284 -1.51 7.19 -13.13
N ASP A 285 -1.89 8.47 -13.19
CA ASP A 285 -1.04 9.52 -13.74
C ASP A 285 0.12 9.86 -12.79
N ASN A 286 -0.08 9.71 -11.47
CA ASN A 286 0.94 9.87 -10.43
C ASN A 286 1.30 8.50 -9.81
N PHE A 287 1.70 7.54 -10.64
CA PHE A 287 1.98 6.18 -10.19
C PHE A 287 3.05 6.11 -9.07
N SER A 288 2.67 5.56 -7.90
CA SER A 288 3.57 5.34 -6.78
C SER A 288 4.15 3.93 -6.82
N LEU A 289 5.42 3.83 -7.23
CA LEU A 289 6.14 2.54 -7.30
C LEU A 289 6.23 1.87 -5.92
N PHE A 290 6.35 2.66 -4.85
CA PHE A 290 6.36 2.17 -3.48
C PHE A 290 5.03 1.50 -3.11
N ALA A 291 3.90 2.17 -3.35
CA ALA A 291 2.58 1.63 -3.07
C ALA A 291 2.32 0.33 -3.85
N PHE A 292 2.72 0.29 -5.12
CA PHE A 292 2.63 -0.90 -5.96
C PHE A 292 3.49 -2.06 -5.44
N THR A 293 4.72 -1.79 -5.03
CA THR A 293 5.62 -2.81 -4.49
C THR A 293 5.08 -3.40 -3.20
N CYS A 294 4.54 -2.57 -2.30
CA CYS A 294 3.90 -3.01 -1.06
C CYS A 294 2.66 -3.89 -1.33
N ALA A 295 1.80 -3.47 -2.26
CA ALA A 295 0.63 -4.25 -2.67
C ALA A 295 1.04 -5.61 -3.26
N ALA A 296 2.03 -5.62 -4.16
CA ALA A 296 2.52 -6.84 -4.78
C ALA A 296 3.23 -7.79 -3.82
N MET A 297 3.93 -7.26 -2.81
CA MET A 297 4.74 -8.05 -1.89
C MET A 297 3.90 -9.02 -1.04
N VAL A 298 2.73 -8.60 -0.56
CA VAL A 298 1.86 -9.46 0.26
C VAL A 298 1.33 -10.63 -0.56
N ASP A 299 0.86 -10.37 -1.78
CA ASP A 299 0.39 -11.40 -2.69
C ASP A 299 1.52 -12.32 -3.14
N PHE A 300 2.71 -11.78 -3.42
CA PHE A 300 3.89 -12.56 -3.75
C PHE A 300 4.27 -13.54 -2.63
N PHE A 301 4.30 -13.10 -1.37
CA PHE A 301 4.58 -14.00 -0.24
C PHE A 301 3.48 -15.05 -0.06
N THR A 302 2.21 -14.69 -0.32
CA THR A 302 1.09 -15.64 -0.26
C THR A 302 1.27 -16.73 -1.31
N VAL A 303 1.62 -16.37 -2.55
CA VAL A 303 1.90 -17.33 -3.63
C VAL A 303 3.11 -18.19 -3.29
N LEU A 304 4.22 -17.58 -2.87
CA LEU A 304 5.48 -18.28 -2.59
C LEU A 304 5.33 -19.30 -1.46
N LEU A 305 4.66 -18.91 -0.37
CA LEU A 305 4.43 -19.80 0.76
C LEU A 305 3.40 -20.88 0.43
N SER A 306 2.35 -20.57 -0.34
CA SER A 306 1.38 -21.57 -0.82
C SER A 306 2.05 -22.58 -1.75
N TYR A 307 2.87 -22.11 -2.69
CA TYR A 307 3.68 -22.96 -3.56
C TYR A 307 4.62 -23.84 -2.74
N ARG A 308 5.28 -23.28 -1.71
CA ARG A 308 6.17 -24.03 -0.83
C ARG A 308 5.44 -25.14 -0.06
N LEU A 309 4.22 -24.92 0.40
CA LEU A 309 3.44 -25.93 1.15
C LEU A 309 3.32 -27.26 0.40
N GLU A 310 3.19 -27.21 -0.92
CA GLU A 310 3.08 -28.40 -1.78
C GLU A 310 4.45 -29.04 -2.10
N PHE A 311 5.51 -28.22 -2.23
CA PHE A 311 6.86 -28.72 -2.50
C PHE A 311 7.59 -29.26 -1.27
N THR A 312 7.31 -28.76 -0.07
CA THR A 312 7.95 -29.26 1.15
C THR A 312 7.43 -30.65 1.50
N ALA A 313 8.37 -31.60 1.55
CA ALA A 313 8.15 -33.02 1.81
C ALA A 313 7.19 -33.31 2.97
N PRO A 314 6.53 -34.49 2.97
CA PRO A 314 5.92 -35.06 4.18
C PRO A 314 6.84 -34.86 5.39
N GLY A 315 6.23 -34.58 6.54
CA GLY A 315 6.96 -34.44 7.80
C GLY A 315 7.87 -35.65 8.09
N PRO A 316 8.76 -35.55 9.09
CA PRO A 316 9.65 -36.65 9.47
C PRO A 316 8.86 -37.95 9.62
N LEU A 317 9.21 -38.97 8.83
CA LEU A 317 8.68 -40.32 9.01
C LEU A 317 9.28 -40.91 10.28
N THR A 318 8.49 -41.68 11.02
CA THR A 318 9.05 -42.58 12.04
C THR A 318 9.68 -43.79 11.36
N ALA A 319 10.58 -44.51 12.03
CA ALA A 319 11.21 -45.71 11.47
C ALA A 319 10.16 -46.76 11.01
N ASP A 320 9.08 -46.92 11.79
CA ASP A 320 7.98 -47.82 11.45
C ASP A 320 7.22 -47.36 10.19
N GLU A 321 7.04 -46.04 10.01
CA GLU A 321 6.41 -45.47 8.82
C GLU A 321 7.32 -45.57 7.58
N GLU A 322 8.63 -45.39 7.75
CA GLU A 322 9.59 -45.65 6.67
C GLU A 322 9.48 -47.11 6.22
N ASP A 323 9.54 -48.07 7.15
CA ASP A 323 9.39 -49.49 6.84
C ASP A 323 8.07 -49.81 6.11
N LEU A 324 6.95 -49.23 6.58
CA LEU A 324 5.66 -49.36 5.92
C LEU A 324 5.65 -48.80 4.49
N VAL A 325 6.26 -47.62 4.26
CA VAL A 325 6.38 -47.02 2.92
C VAL A 325 7.13 -47.97 1.97
N PHE A 326 8.20 -48.60 2.44
CA PHE A 326 8.95 -49.58 1.63
C PHE A 326 8.17 -50.87 1.36
N GLU A 327 7.43 -51.38 2.34
CA GLU A 327 6.55 -52.53 2.14
C GLU A 327 5.43 -52.23 1.14
N CYS A 328 4.88 -51.02 1.19
CA CYS A 328 3.92 -50.50 0.22
C CYS A 328 4.52 -50.40 -1.19
N LEU A 329 5.76 -49.91 -1.33
CA LEU A 329 6.42 -49.83 -2.64
C LEU A 329 6.71 -51.21 -3.25
N ARG A 330 6.91 -52.24 -2.42
CA ARG A 330 7.11 -53.61 -2.88
C ARG A 330 5.84 -54.25 -3.48
N GLN A 331 4.67 -53.65 -3.27
CA GLN A 331 3.41 -54.12 -3.86
C GLN A 331 3.28 -53.76 -5.35
N PHE A 332 4.15 -52.87 -5.87
CA PHE A 332 4.20 -52.52 -7.27
C PHE A 332 5.24 -53.37 -8.01
N THR A 333 4.82 -53.90 -9.15
CA THR A 333 5.62 -54.83 -9.96
C THR A 333 6.07 -54.23 -11.28
N GLU A 334 5.36 -53.21 -11.78
CA GLU A 334 5.62 -52.57 -13.06
C GLU A 334 6.07 -51.13 -12.85
N PHE A 335 7.28 -50.85 -13.32
CA PHE A 335 7.92 -49.54 -13.25
C PHE A 335 8.30 -49.09 -14.66
N ARG A 336 7.92 -47.87 -15.02
CA ARG A 336 8.29 -47.22 -16.29
C ARG A 336 8.91 -45.87 -16.00
N ILE A 337 9.78 -45.37 -16.88
CA ILE A 337 10.21 -43.96 -16.84
C ILE A 337 9.23 -43.18 -17.72
N ASN A 338 8.59 -42.16 -17.15
CA ASN A 338 7.67 -41.28 -17.86
C ASN A 338 8.44 -40.19 -18.64
N ASP A 339 7.74 -39.45 -19.48
CA ASP A 339 8.26 -38.31 -20.25
C ASP A 339 8.86 -37.17 -19.38
N ASN A 340 8.61 -37.21 -18.06
CA ASN A 340 9.18 -36.31 -17.06
C ASN A 340 10.50 -36.82 -16.44
N ASP A 341 11.09 -37.91 -16.95
CA ASP A 341 12.22 -38.63 -16.33
C ASP A 341 11.95 -39.15 -14.90
N GLU A 342 10.68 -39.21 -14.50
CA GLU A 342 10.23 -39.76 -13.22
C GLU A 342 9.72 -41.20 -13.34
N LEU A 343 9.85 -41.94 -12.26
CA LEU A 343 9.48 -43.35 -12.16
C LEU A 343 7.96 -43.47 -11.97
N GLU A 344 7.27 -43.99 -12.98
CA GLU A 344 5.83 -44.18 -13.06
C GLU A 344 5.44 -45.62 -12.71
N MET A 345 4.33 -45.76 -11.99
CA MET A 345 3.71 -47.02 -11.60
C MET A 345 2.28 -47.11 -12.10
N ILE A 346 1.90 -48.30 -12.56
CA ILE A 346 0.54 -48.61 -13.01
C ILE A 346 -0.27 -49.13 -11.82
N ILE A 347 -1.42 -48.50 -11.57
CA ILE A 347 -2.29 -48.82 -10.43
C ILE A 347 -3.31 -49.91 -10.81
N GLU A 348 -3.80 -49.90 -12.05
CA GLU A 348 -4.83 -50.85 -12.51
C GLU A 348 -4.30 -52.29 -12.62
N LYS A 349 -5.22 -53.26 -12.51
CA LYS A 349 -4.92 -54.67 -12.82
C LYS A 349 -4.45 -54.81 -14.25
N THR A 350 -3.39 -55.56 -14.44
CA THR A 350 -3.07 -56.10 -15.76
C THR A 350 -4.14 -57.09 -16.21
N GLU A 351 -4.29 -57.31 -17.52
CA GLU A 351 -5.25 -58.28 -18.05
C GLU A 351 -5.01 -59.71 -17.53
N LEU A 352 -3.75 -60.04 -17.21
CA LEU A 352 -3.37 -61.29 -16.56
C LEU A 352 -3.85 -61.36 -15.10
N GLU A 353 -3.73 -60.27 -14.33
CA GLU A 353 -4.23 -60.18 -12.95
C GLU A 353 -5.76 -60.21 -12.88
N LYS A 354 -6.44 -59.62 -13.87
CA LYS A 354 -7.90 -59.71 -14.04
C LYS A 354 -8.31 -61.16 -14.30
N ALA A 355 -7.60 -61.86 -15.19
CA ALA A 355 -7.86 -63.26 -15.51
C ALA A 355 -7.64 -64.20 -14.29
N GLN A 356 -6.67 -63.88 -13.43
CA GLN A 356 -6.34 -64.66 -12.24
C GLN A 356 -7.13 -64.25 -10.98
N ARG A 357 -8.02 -63.25 -11.05
CA ARG A 357 -8.79 -62.70 -9.91
C ARG A 357 -7.91 -62.28 -8.73
N TYR A 358 -6.74 -61.70 -9.01
CA TYR A 358 -5.87 -61.17 -7.97
C TYR A 358 -6.55 -60.03 -7.19
N SER A 359 -6.24 -59.87 -5.90
CA SER A 359 -6.81 -58.80 -5.05
C SER A 359 -5.93 -57.55 -5.09
N ASP A 360 -6.50 -56.40 -5.47
CA ASP A 360 -5.76 -55.13 -5.54
C ASP A 360 -5.82 -54.34 -4.24
N TRP A 361 -6.45 -54.88 -3.20
CA TRP A 361 -6.71 -54.12 -1.99
C TRP A 361 -5.41 -53.58 -1.37
N SER A 362 -4.34 -54.39 -1.36
CA SER A 362 -3.02 -53.99 -0.87
C SER A 362 -2.39 -52.89 -1.74
N ARG A 363 -2.51 -52.99 -3.08
CA ARG A 363 -2.00 -52.00 -4.03
C ARG A 363 -2.75 -50.68 -3.90
N MET A 364 -4.08 -50.71 -3.86
CA MET A 364 -4.92 -49.52 -3.68
C MET A 364 -4.71 -48.86 -2.31
N PHE A 365 -4.51 -49.64 -1.26
CA PHE A 365 -4.15 -49.14 0.06
C PHE A 365 -2.77 -48.46 0.05
N ALA A 366 -1.77 -49.12 -0.55
CA ALA A 366 -0.41 -48.57 -0.71
C ALA A 366 -0.43 -47.26 -1.50
N VAL A 367 -1.14 -47.22 -2.64
CA VAL A 367 -1.34 -45.99 -3.44
C VAL A 367 -1.99 -44.90 -2.60
N GLY A 368 -3.08 -45.21 -1.88
CA GLY A 368 -3.79 -44.24 -1.04
C GLY A 368 -2.91 -43.67 0.07
N LEU A 369 -2.13 -44.50 0.75
CA LEU A 369 -1.22 -44.09 1.81
C LEU A 369 -0.08 -43.20 1.28
N LEU A 370 0.55 -43.63 0.18
CA LEU A 370 1.69 -42.92 -0.41
C LEU A 370 1.27 -41.61 -1.10
N LEU A 371 0.10 -41.56 -1.72
CA LEU A 371 -0.49 -40.31 -2.24
C LEU A 371 -0.84 -39.33 -1.11
N ASN A 372 -1.49 -39.80 -0.04
CA ASN A 372 -1.87 -38.95 1.09
C ASN A 372 -0.64 -38.35 1.80
N ARG A 373 0.47 -39.10 1.82
CA ARG A 373 1.76 -38.60 2.33
C ARG A 373 2.56 -37.79 1.30
N GLY A 374 2.13 -37.69 0.04
CA GLY A 374 2.84 -36.93 -0.99
C GLY A 374 4.16 -37.57 -1.44
N PHE A 375 4.30 -38.90 -1.29
CA PHE A 375 5.40 -39.68 -1.86
C PHE A 375 5.14 -40.11 -3.30
N LEU A 376 3.86 -40.13 -3.69
CA LEU A 376 3.42 -40.31 -5.07
C LEU A 376 2.65 -39.09 -5.51
N ARG A 377 2.68 -38.83 -6.82
CA ARG A 377 1.86 -37.83 -7.49
C ARG A 377 0.94 -38.53 -8.48
N LYS A 378 -0.27 -38.01 -8.61
CA LYS A 378 -1.27 -38.57 -9.52
C LYS A 378 -1.12 -37.95 -10.91
N ILE A 379 -0.78 -38.77 -11.91
CA ILE A 379 -0.76 -38.35 -13.31
C ILE A 379 -2.18 -38.49 -13.88
N ASP A 380 -2.73 -39.70 -13.80
CA ASP A 380 -4.04 -40.05 -14.35
C ASP A 380 -4.85 -40.91 -13.37
N GLN A 381 -6.04 -41.35 -13.77
CA GLN A 381 -6.83 -42.30 -12.98
C GLN A 381 -6.15 -43.66 -12.83
N ARG A 382 -5.17 -43.97 -13.70
CA ARG A 382 -4.57 -45.29 -13.85
C ARG A 382 -3.10 -45.36 -13.43
N THR A 383 -2.41 -44.22 -13.34
CA THR A 383 -0.96 -44.17 -13.12
C THR A 383 -0.57 -43.09 -12.12
N VAL A 384 0.53 -43.37 -11.41
CA VAL A 384 1.14 -42.48 -10.41
C VAL A 384 2.64 -42.41 -10.61
N GLU A 385 3.24 -41.24 -10.41
CA GLU A 385 4.69 -41.03 -10.46
C GLU A 385 5.30 -40.85 -9.06
N PHE A 386 6.58 -41.16 -8.96
CA PHE A 386 7.37 -40.93 -7.74
C PHE A 386 7.52 -39.43 -7.50
N ALA A 387 7.12 -38.96 -6.31
CA ALA A 387 7.48 -37.62 -5.91
C ALA A 387 9.00 -37.51 -5.70
N PRO A 388 9.63 -36.35 -5.97
CA PRO A 388 11.06 -36.11 -5.75
C PRO A 388 11.55 -36.49 -4.34
N ASN A 389 10.67 -36.40 -3.35
CA ASN A 389 10.96 -36.70 -1.95
C ASN A 389 11.16 -38.19 -1.65
N LEU A 390 10.70 -39.07 -2.55
CA LEU A 390 10.79 -40.52 -2.36
C LEU A 390 12.17 -41.08 -2.77
N TYR A 391 12.86 -40.46 -3.74
CA TYR A 391 14.18 -40.92 -4.20
C TYR A 391 15.25 -40.90 -3.11
N PRO A 392 15.42 -39.83 -2.29
CA PRO A 392 16.39 -39.82 -1.21
C PRO A 392 16.12 -40.88 -0.14
N LEU A 393 14.85 -41.13 0.17
CA LEU A 393 14.43 -42.15 1.14
C LEU A 393 14.86 -43.54 0.66
N ILE A 394 14.55 -43.87 -0.60
CA ILE A 394 14.94 -45.14 -1.22
C ILE A 394 16.45 -45.29 -1.28
N ALA A 395 17.17 -44.23 -1.69
CA ALA A 395 18.62 -44.23 -1.78
C ALA A 395 19.28 -44.50 -0.42
N ALA A 396 18.78 -43.90 0.67
CA ALA A 396 19.30 -44.13 2.02
C ALA A 396 19.14 -45.60 2.44
N LYS A 397 17.94 -46.17 2.31
CA LYS A 397 17.69 -47.57 2.72
C LYS A 397 18.39 -48.59 1.84
N MET A 398 18.48 -48.35 0.54
CA MET A 398 19.28 -49.19 -0.36
C MET A 398 20.77 -49.11 0.00
N GLY A 399 21.28 -47.93 0.33
CA GLY A 399 22.64 -47.73 0.84
C GLY A 399 22.93 -48.55 2.09
N ASP A 400 22.04 -48.51 3.08
CA ASP A 400 22.16 -49.29 4.31
C ASP A 400 22.14 -50.80 4.05
N LYS A 401 21.22 -51.27 3.19
CA LYS A 401 21.14 -52.69 2.82
C LYS A 401 22.38 -53.16 2.08
N ILE A 402 22.94 -52.35 1.18
CA ILE A 402 24.21 -52.64 0.48
C ILE A 402 25.36 -52.72 1.47
N ASN A 403 25.41 -51.83 2.46
CA ASN A 403 26.46 -51.83 3.49
C ASN A 403 26.38 -53.08 4.37
N VAL A 404 25.18 -53.50 4.79
CA VAL A 404 24.95 -54.75 5.52
C VAL A 404 25.37 -55.96 4.70
N LEU A 405 24.97 -56.03 3.43
CA LEU A 405 25.35 -57.14 2.54
C LEU A 405 26.87 -57.19 2.31
N ARG A 406 27.53 -56.03 2.18
CA ARG A 406 28.99 -55.96 2.07
C ARG A 406 29.69 -56.39 3.36
N ALA A 407 29.13 -56.07 4.53
CA ALA A 407 29.67 -56.50 5.81
C ALA A 407 29.51 -58.02 6.00
N GLN A 408 28.34 -58.58 5.67
CA GLN A 408 28.09 -60.02 5.70
C GLN A 408 28.97 -60.78 4.69
N ALA A 409 29.15 -60.27 3.48
CA ALA A 409 30.05 -60.85 2.49
C ALA A 409 31.52 -60.81 2.91
N LYS A 410 31.94 -59.80 3.68
CA LYS A 410 33.29 -59.74 4.27
C LYS A 410 33.46 -60.71 5.43
N ALA A 411 32.46 -60.85 6.30
CA ALA A 411 32.48 -61.82 7.40
C ALA A 411 32.52 -63.27 6.87
N ALA A 412 31.69 -63.60 5.87
CA ALA A 412 31.69 -64.92 5.24
C ALA A 412 33.01 -65.26 4.53
N LYS A 413 33.73 -64.26 4.02
CA LYS A 413 35.09 -64.45 3.46
C LYS A 413 36.17 -64.64 4.53
N GLN A 414 35.95 -64.19 5.76
CA GLN A 414 36.89 -64.40 6.86
C GLN A 414 36.72 -65.79 7.49
N ASP A 415 35.49 -66.30 7.58
CA ASP A 415 35.24 -67.68 8.04
C ASP A 415 35.81 -68.73 7.06
N ASN A 416 35.72 -68.50 5.74
CA ASN A 416 36.31 -69.40 4.74
C ASN A 416 37.85 -69.37 4.66
N ASN A 417 38.53 -68.46 5.36
CA ASN A 417 40.00 -68.40 5.43
C ASN A 417 40.55 -69.06 6.72
N HIS A 418 39.68 -69.63 7.55
CA HIS A 418 40.05 -70.32 8.80
C HIS A 418 39.76 -71.84 8.79
N GLU A 419 39.37 -72.41 7.64
CA GLU A 419 39.60 -73.82 7.29
C GLU A 419 40.94 -73.95 6.56
#